data_AF-A0A061DMD0-F1
#
_entry.id   AF-A0A061DMD0-F1
#
_cell.length_a   1.000
_cell.length_b   1.000
_cell.length_c   1.000
_cell.angle_alpha   90.00
_cell.angle_beta   90.00
_cell.angle_gamma   90.00
#
_symmetry.space_group_name_H-M   'P 1'
#
loop_
_entity.id
_entity.type
_entity.pdbx_description
1 polymer ?
#
loop_
_entity_poly.entity_id
_entity_poly.type
_entity_poly.pdbx_seq_one_letter_code
_entity_poly.pdbx_strand_id
1 'polypeptide(L)'
;MDLEENLESLSLQNSDQSQSRELWRMKVASNVFFIYDDEDGFANAIAQGLCPTPYPYNKVFELLHLGLREYDHKYLNLTGSVAQLRDEDNAKATMVMLHHLEPPILSHAINAVLAKIADAKRISSTVPSIVAPFLVPASKLKLEGGNLTTNSNKLPLYGIQVGPETDASRVIAAKTQKPPLSLQIHYEPLACFLQIVRAANLPTSIIVGQRSQSPFNEALIEDQEVIILWQL
;
A
#
# COMPACT_ATOMS: atom_id res chain seq x y z
N MET A 1 50.05 -2.91 38.84
CA MET A 1 49.16 -1.76 38.47
C MET A 1 49.31 -1.67 36.98
N ASP A 2 48.56 -2.55 36.33
CA ASP A 2 48.82 -3.03 34.97
C ASP A 2 47.91 -2.25 34.03
N LEU A 3 48.50 -1.30 33.30
CA LEU A 3 47.81 -0.52 32.28
C LEU A 3 47.79 -1.22 30.91
N GLU A 4 48.56 -2.29 30.71
CA GLU A 4 48.65 -2.99 29.41
C GLU A 4 47.66 -4.15 29.27
N GLU A 5 47.19 -4.76 30.37
CA GLU A 5 46.20 -5.86 30.34
C GLU A 5 44.78 -5.39 30.00
N ASN A 6 44.53 -4.07 30.04
CA ASN A 6 43.21 -3.47 29.81
C ASN A 6 42.97 -3.10 28.33
N LEU A 7 44.01 -3.14 27.47
CA LEU A 7 43.89 -2.81 26.05
C LEU A 7 43.55 -4.03 25.18
N GLU A 8 43.98 -5.23 25.57
CA GLU A 8 43.58 -6.46 24.87
C GLU A 8 42.17 -6.94 25.25
N SER A 9 41.69 -6.60 26.45
CA SER A 9 40.32 -6.90 26.89
C SER A 9 39.27 -5.96 26.25
N LEU A 10 39.68 -4.79 25.73
CA LEU A 10 38.81 -3.89 24.93
C LEU A 10 38.81 -4.24 23.43
N SER A 11 39.77 -5.05 22.97
CA SER A 11 39.88 -5.53 21.59
C SER A 11 38.93 -6.73 21.31
N LEU A 12 38.69 -7.57 22.31
CA LEU A 12 37.85 -8.77 22.20
C LEU A 12 36.36 -8.55 22.50
N GLN A 13 35.94 -7.33 22.87
CA GLN A 13 34.52 -6.98 23.06
C GLN A 13 33.91 -6.20 21.89
N ASN A 14 34.68 -5.92 20.83
CA ASN A 14 34.19 -5.20 19.65
C ASN A 14 33.83 -6.11 18.46
N SER A 15 33.86 -7.43 18.62
CA SER A 15 33.45 -8.37 17.57
C SER A 15 31.94 -8.58 17.45
N ASP A 16 31.15 -8.20 18.47
CA ASP A 16 29.67 -8.33 18.44
C ASP A 16 28.92 -7.07 17.99
N GLN A 17 29.59 -5.91 17.88
CA GLN A 17 28.97 -4.69 17.34
C GLN A 17 29.02 -4.58 15.81
N SER A 18 29.66 -5.53 15.12
CA SER A 18 29.66 -5.56 13.65
C SER A 18 28.46 -6.33 13.07
N GLN A 19 27.64 -7.00 13.91
CA GLN A 19 26.35 -7.59 13.49
C GLN A 19 25.16 -6.62 13.69
N SER A 20 25.37 -5.47 14.34
CA SER A 20 24.32 -4.47 14.63
C SER A 20 24.22 -3.36 13.57
N ARG A 21 24.56 -3.67 12.31
CA ARG A 21 24.33 -2.82 11.14
C ARG A 21 23.59 -3.54 10.01
N GLU A 22 22.91 -4.65 10.30
CA GLU A 22 21.66 -4.89 9.58
C GLU A 22 20.69 -3.81 10.05
N LEU A 23 20.77 -2.63 9.42
CA LEU A 23 19.64 -1.70 9.33
C LEU A 23 18.41 -2.58 9.12
N TRP A 24 17.50 -2.65 10.08
CA TRP A 24 16.29 -3.48 10.01
C TRP A 24 15.61 -3.23 8.67
N ARG A 25 15.88 -4.10 7.68
CA ARG A 25 15.27 -4.00 6.36
C ARG A 25 13.97 -4.75 6.45
N MET A 26 12.89 -4.02 6.21
CA MET A 26 11.58 -4.59 6.01
C MET A 26 11.69 -5.79 5.06
N LYS A 27 11.05 -6.90 5.41
CA LYS A 27 10.93 -8.05 4.51
C LYS A 27 9.57 -8.00 3.83
N VAL A 28 9.53 -8.23 2.52
CA VAL A 28 8.27 -8.20 1.76
C VAL A 28 8.09 -9.43 0.89
N ALA A 29 6.86 -9.93 0.85
CA ALA A 29 6.41 -10.95 -0.08
C ALA A 29 6.24 -10.36 -1.49
N SER A 30 6.01 -11.23 -2.49
CA SER A 30 5.73 -10.79 -3.86
C SER A 30 4.43 -10.02 -4.00
N ASN A 31 3.46 -10.24 -3.12
CA ASN A 31 2.20 -9.51 -3.09
C ASN A 31 2.17 -8.60 -1.86
N VAL A 32 2.13 -7.30 -2.09
CA VAL A 32 2.10 -6.29 -1.05
C VAL A 32 0.74 -5.58 -1.10
N PHE A 33 0.00 -5.58 0.00
CA PHE A 33 -1.24 -4.82 0.14
C PHE A 33 -0.92 -3.52 0.90
N PHE A 34 -0.95 -2.39 0.21
CA PHE A 34 -0.89 -1.08 0.85
C PHE A 34 -2.30 -0.69 1.29
N ILE A 35 -2.53 -0.57 2.58
CA ILE A 35 -3.85 -0.25 3.14
C ILE A 35 -3.76 1.11 3.80
N TYR A 36 -4.58 2.04 3.33
CA TYR A 36 -4.79 3.32 4.00
C TYR A 36 -5.89 3.16 5.04
N ASP A 37 -5.61 3.50 6.29
CA ASP A 37 -6.58 3.46 7.40
C ASP A 37 -7.54 4.63 7.29
N ASP A 38 -8.67 4.42 6.61
CA ASP A 38 -9.75 5.41 6.53
C ASP A 38 -10.64 5.40 7.79
N GLU A 39 -11.33 6.53 8.02
CA GLU A 39 -12.25 6.69 9.15
C GLU A 39 -13.47 5.75 9.05
N ASP A 40 -13.77 5.25 7.86
CA ASP A 40 -14.92 4.39 7.55
C ASP A 40 -14.67 2.91 7.91
N GLY A 41 -13.44 2.57 8.31
CA GLY A 41 -13.06 1.22 8.75
C GLY A 41 -12.91 0.20 7.61
N PHE A 42 -12.84 0.65 6.36
CA PHE A 42 -12.65 -0.23 5.20
C PHE A 42 -11.27 -0.90 5.24
N ALA A 43 -10.25 -0.20 5.73
CA ALA A 43 -8.94 -0.76 6.04
C ALA A 43 -9.00 -1.97 6.97
N ASN A 44 -9.77 -1.87 8.06
CA ASN A 44 -9.95 -2.94 9.02
C ASN A 44 -10.72 -4.12 8.39
N ALA A 45 -11.72 -3.86 7.55
CA ALA A 45 -12.45 -4.89 6.82
C ALA A 45 -11.54 -5.68 5.86
N ILE A 46 -10.67 -4.99 5.10
CA ILE A 46 -9.67 -5.65 4.24
C ILE A 46 -8.68 -6.45 5.10
N ALA A 47 -8.16 -5.86 6.18
CA ALA A 47 -7.22 -6.52 7.07
C ALA A 47 -7.81 -7.81 7.66
N GLN A 48 -9.10 -7.80 8.02
CA GLN A 48 -9.82 -9.00 8.47
C GLN A 48 -10.05 -10.00 7.35
N GLY A 49 -10.48 -9.56 6.16
CA GLY A 49 -10.69 -10.44 5.01
C GLY A 49 -9.41 -11.14 4.52
N LEU A 50 -8.26 -10.45 4.63
CA LEU A 50 -6.94 -11.02 4.35
C LEU A 50 -6.41 -11.91 5.49
N CYS A 51 -7.09 -11.96 6.64
CA CYS A 51 -6.76 -12.79 7.80
C CYS A 51 -7.88 -13.82 8.08
N PRO A 52 -8.04 -14.87 7.25
CA PRO A 52 -9.10 -15.84 7.46
C PRO A 52 -8.91 -16.62 8.77
N THR A 53 -9.94 -16.62 9.61
CA THR A 53 -10.05 -17.55 10.76
C THR A 53 -10.94 -18.74 10.40
N PRO A 54 -10.59 -19.99 10.75
CA PRO A 54 -9.42 -20.41 11.53
C PRO A 54 -8.33 -21.14 10.71
N TYR A 55 -7.05 -20.73 10.89
CA TYR A 55 -5.76 -21.40 10.52
C TYR A 55 -5.49 -21.73 9.03
N PRO A 56 -4.21 -21.74 8.53
CA PRO A 56 -2.94 -21.93 9.25
C PRO A 56 -1.93 -20.77 9.17
N TYR A 57 -2.36 -19.53 8.89
CA TYR A 57 -1.41 -18.45 8.66
C TYR A 57 -0.95 -17.75 9.95
N ASN A 58 0.36 -17.59 10.14
CA ASN A 58 0.94 -16.81 11.23
C ASN A 58 1.00 -15.32 10.84
N LYS A 59 0.48 -14.45 11.72
CA LYS A 59 0.59 -12.99 11.58
C LYS A 59 1.80 -12.49 12.37
N VAL A 60 2.81 -11.99 11.66
CA VAL A 60 3.92 -11.25 12.28
C VAL A 60 3.62 -9.76 12.14
N PHE A 61 3.47 -9.07 13.26
CA PHE A 61 3.26 -7.63 13.31
C PHE A 61 4.57 -6.91 13.59
N GLU A 62 4.90 -5.93 12.75
CA GLU A 62 6.07 -5.08 12.90
C GLU A 62 5.67 -3.61 12.78
N LEU A 63 6.30 -2.76 13.58
CA LEU A 63 6.09 -1.32 13.53
C LEU A 63 6.97 -0.72 12.42
N LEU A 64 6.38 0.05 11.51
CA LEU A 64 7.10 0.68 10.40
C LEU A 64 7.42 2.13 10.71
N HIS A 65 8.65 2.42 11.14
CA HIS A 65 9.10 3.79 11.33
C HIS A 65 9.27 4.50 9.99
N LEU A 66 8.46 5.54 9.74
CA LEU A 66 8.48 6.27 8.46
C LEU A 66 9.64 7.25 8.35
N GLY A 67 10.24 7.67 9.48
CA GLY A 67 11.45 8.47 9.49
C GLY A 67 11.26 9.89 8.92
N LEU A 68 10.07 10.47 9.06
CA LEU A 68 9.71 11.79 8.52
C LEU A 68 10.26 12.98 9.35
N ARG A 69 11.35 12.76 10.10
CA ARG A 69 11.97 13.73 11.02
C ARG A 69 12.37 15.03 10.32
N GLU A 70 12.79 14.93 9.06
CA GLU A 70 13.27 16.06 8.26
C GLU A 70 12.15 17.05 7.89
N TYR A 71 10.87 16.65 8.02
CA TYR A 71 9.72 17.49 7.69
C TYR A 71 9.14 18.22 8.90
N ASP A 72 8.98 17.55 10.03
CA ASP A 72 8.55 18.16 11.29
C ASP A 72 8.85 17.22 12.47
N HIS A 73 9.30 17.78 13.59
CA HIS A 73 9.59 17.02 14.80
C HIS A 73 8.31 16.40 15.40
N LYS A 74 7.13 16.95 15.12
CA LYS A 74 5.85 16.38 15.57
C LYS A 74 5.52 15.04 14.92
N TYR A 75 6.21 14.67 13.84
CA TYR A 75 6.01 13.43 13.10
C TYR A 75 7.12 12.39 13.32
N LEU A 76 8.00 12.63 14.30
CA LEU A 76 9.10 11.73 14.64
C LEU A 76 8.62 10.30 14.95
N ASN A 77 7.42 10.18 15.51
CA ASN A 77 6.81 8.92 15.92
C ASN A 77 5.74 8.42 14.94
N LEU A 78 5.69 8.95 13.70
CA LEU A 78 4.79 8.40 12.71
C LEU A 78 5.21 6.97 12.35
N THR A 79 4.32 6.06 12.69
CA THR A 79 4.50 4.63 12.50
C THR A 79 3.37 4.10 11.63
N GLY A 80 3.72 3.32 10.61
CA GLY A 80 2.78 2.38 10.02
C GLY A 80 2.84 1.03 10.75
N SER A 81 2.06 0.08 10.27
CA SER A 81 2.22 -1.31 10.67
C SER A 81 2.42 -2.21 9.46
N VAL A 82 3.20 -3.26 9.66
CA VAL A 82 3.40 -4.32 8.68
C VAL A 82 2.89 -5.61 9.28
N ALA A 83 2.05 -6.30 8.53
CA ALA A 83 1.61 -7.64 8.86
C ALA A 83 1.96 -8.58 7.71
N GLN A 84 2.61 -9.70 8.02
CA GLN A 84 2.87 -10.72 7.01
C GLN A 84 1.91 -11.89 7.17
N LEU A 85 1.35 -12.34 6.05
CA LEU A 85 0.61 -13.59 5.96
C LEU A 85 1.59 -14.69 5.54
N ARG A 86 1.86 -15.63 6.44
CA ARG A 86 2.83 -16.71 6.21
C ARG A 86 2.18 -18.08 6.23
N ASP A 87 2.51 -18.88 5.22
CA ASP A 87 2.26 -20.31 5.15
C ASP A 87 3.56 -21.00 5.56
N GLU A 88 3.61 -21.51 6.79
CA GLU A 88 4.86 -21.93 7.45
C GLU A 88 5.90 -20.78 7.44
N ASP A 89 7.06 -20.98 6.81
CA ASP A 89 8.11 -19.95 6.66
C ASP A 89 7.97 -19.09 5.38
N ASN A 90 7.01 -19.42 4.51
CA ASN A 90 6.82 -18.74 3.24
C ASN A 90 5.82 -17.59 3.37
N ALA A 91 6.29 -16.34 3.25
CA ALA A 91 5.40 -15.19 3.19
C ALA A 91 4.63 -15.15 1.86
N LYS A 92 3.29 -15.28 1.94
CA LYS A 92 2.38 -15.24 0.78
C LYS A 92 1.98 -13.82 0.42
N ALA A 93 1.78 -12.99 1.45
CA ALA A 93 1.43 -11.59 1.30
C ALA A 93 2.03 -10.74 2.42
N THR A 94 2.26 -9.47 2.13
CA THR A 94 2.65 -8.46 3.11
C THR A 94 1.64 -7.33 3.08
N MET A 95 1.02 -7.06 4.20
CA MET A 95 0.11 -5.94 4.39
C MET A 95 0.88 -4.81 5.05
N VAL A 96 0.81 -3.62 4.48
CA VAL A 96 1.42 -2.40 5.00
C VAL A 96 0.30 -1.41 5.25
N MET A 97 0.02 -1.14 6.52
CA MET A 97 -1.04 -0.21 6.90
C MET A 97 -0.44 1.13 7.26
N LEU A 98 -0.97 2.19 6.64
CA LEU A 98 -0.67 3.57 6.98
C LEU A 98 -1.88 4.16 7.68
N HIS A 99 -1.70 4.62 8.92
CA HIS A 99 -2.75 5.31 9.65
C HIS A 99 -3.16 6.60 8.95
N HIS A 100 -4.39 7.06 9.20
CA HIS A 100 -4.91 8.31 8.64
C HIS A 100 -3.93 9.48 8.86
N LEU A 101 -3.64 10.21 7.79
CA LEU A 101 -2.77 11.38 7.81
C LEU A 101 -3.32 12.46 6.88
N GLU A 102 -3.26 13.70 7.34
CA GLU A 102 -3.63 14.85 6.51
C GLU A 102 -2.48 15.29 5.59
N PRO A 103 -2.78 15.86 4.41
CA PRO A 103 -1.77 16.55 3.61
C PRO A 103 -1.12 17.73 4.36
N PRO A 104 0.14 18.09 4.04
CA PRO A 104 0.99 17.48 3.00
C PRO A 104 1.70 16.20 3.47
N ILE A 105 1.56 15.81 4.73
CA ILE A 105 2.34 14.74 5.36
C ILE A 105 1.97 13.37 4.81
N LEU A 106 0.70 13.20 4.45
CA LEU A 106 0.22 12.02 3.74
C LEU A 106 1.08 11.63 2.54
N SER A 107 1.40 12.60 1.66
CA SER A 107 2.21 12.35 0.47
C SER A 107 3.63 11.87 0.81
N HIS A 108 4.24 12.47 1.83
CA HIS A 108 5.55 12.09 2.33
C HIS A 108 5.54 10.70 2.96
N ALA A 109 4.49 10.39 3.72
CA ALA A 109 4.30 9.08 4.35
C ALA A 109 4.09 7.98 3.31
N ILE A 110 3.23 8.21 2.31
CA ILE A 110 3.06 7.28 1.18
C ILE A 110 4.41 7.07 0.51
N ASN A 111 5.11 8.14 0.10
CA ASN A 111 6.41 8.02 -0.56
C ASN A 111 7.44 7.25 0.29
N ALA A 112 7.50 7.51 1.60
CA ALA A 112 8.39 6.80 2.51
C ALA A 112 8.04 5.30 2.63
N VAL A 113 6.76 4.94 2.66
CA VAL A 113 6.32 3.53 2.63
C VAL A 113 6.73 2.88 1.32
N LEU A 114 6.46 3.53 0.18
CA LEU A 114 6.77 2.99 -1.13
C LEU A 114 8.29 2.79 -1.33
N ALA A 115 9.11 3.75 -0.88
CA ALA A 115 10.56 3.63 -0.87
C ALA A 115 11.03 2.45 0.00
N LYS A 116 10.44 2.27 1.19
CA LYS A 116 10.77 1.13 2.05
C LYS A 116 10.38 -0.21 1.44
N ILE A 117 9.27 -0.29 0.71
CA ILE A 117 8.88 -1.51 -0.02
C ILE A 117 9.85 -1.78 -1.17
N ALA A 118 10.28 -0.73 -1.89
CA ALA A 118 11.27 -0.86 -2.97
C ALA A 118 12.64 -1.35 -2.47
N ASP A 119 13.09 -0.83 -1.31
CA ASP A 119 14.38 -1.17 -0.66
C ASP A 119 14.31 -2.42 0.23
N ALA A 120 13.12 -3.00 0.41
CA ALA A 120 12.89 -4.13 1.29
C ALA A 120 13.67 -5.37 0.85
N LYS A 121 14.07 -6.19 1.83
CA LYS A 121 14.61 -7.52 1.56
C LYS A 121 13.47 -8.39 1.02
N ARG A 122 13.57 -8.76 -0.25
CA ARG A 122 12.57 -9.58 -0.91
C ARG A 122 12.64 -11.01 -0.37
N ILE A 123 11.49 -11.56 0.01
CA ILE A 123 11.37 -12.96 0.45
C ILE A 123 11.35 -13.89 -0.77
N SER A 124 10.91 -13.38 -1.92
CA SER A 124 10.94 -14.05 -3.23
C SER A 124 11.94 -13.38 -4.19
N SER A 125 12.35 -14.09 -5.23
CA SER A 125 13.15 -13.54 -6.34
C SER A 125 12.35 -12.61 -7.27
N THR A 126 11.02 -12.70 -7.24
CA THR A 126 10.11 -11.87 -8.05
C THR A 126 10.01 -10.45 -7.52
N VAL A 127 9.87 -9.48 -8.42
CA VAL A 127 9.63 -8.08 -8.05
C VAL A 127 8.25 -7.96 -7.39
N PRO A 128 8.13 -7.27 -6.24
CA PRO A 128 6.86 -7.17 -5.54
C PRO A 128 5.82 -6.36 -6.34
N SER A 129 4.59 -6.85 -6.36
CA SER A 129 3.43 -6.09 -6.84
C SER A 129 2.68 -5.51 -5.64
N ILE A 130 2.36 -4.23 -5.71
CA ILE A 130 1.60 -3.48 -4.72
C ILE A 130 0.14 -3.38 -5.17
N VAL A 131 -0.78 -3.78 -4.29
CA VAL A 131 -2.21 -3.60 -4.42
C VAL A 131 -2.64 -2.58 -3.37
N ALA A 132 -3.21 -1.46 -3.80
CA ALA A 132 -3.70 -0.41 -2.92
C ALA A 132 -5.20 -0.18 -3.17
N PRO A 133 -6.08 -0.86 -2.40
CA PRO A 133 -7.51 -0.63 -2.47
C PRO A 133 -7.91 0.65 -1.71
N PHE A 134 -8.83 1.41 -2.29
CA PHE A 134 -9.45 2.60 -1.71
C PHE A 134 -10.96 2.52 -1.88
N LEU A 135 -11.69 2.81 -0.81
CA LEU A 135 -13.11 3.09 -0.89
C LEU A 135 -13.26 4.61 -0.99
N VAL A 136 -13.89 5.09 -2.06
CA VAL A 136 -13.94 6.51 -2.38
C VAL A 136 -15.39 6.93 -2.59
N PRO A 137 -15.89 7.95 -1.87
CA PRO A 137 -17.22 8.48 -2.13
C PRO A 137 -17.36 8.94 -3.58
N ALA A 138 -18.45 8.61 -4.26
CA ALA A 138 -18.70 8.99 -5.66
C ALA A 138 -18.69 10.52 -5.82
N SER A 139 -19.11 11.27 -4.80
CA SER A 139 -19.01 12.74 -4.79
C SER A 139 -17.57 13.26 -4.96
N LYS A 140 -16.57 12.44 -4.57
CA LYS A 140 -15.14 12.71 -4.69
C LYS A 140 -14.54 12.18 -6.00
N LEU A 141 -15.29 11.42 -6.80
CA LEU A 141 -14.90 10.93 -8.12
C LEU A 141 -15.88 11.44 -9.18
N LYS A 142 -15.58 12.61 -9.75
CA LYS A 142 -16.45 13.21 -10.77
C LYS A 142 -16.15 12.61 -12.12
N LEU A 143 -17.13 11.91 -12.67
CA LEU A 143 -17.13 11.34 -14.01
C LEU A 143 -18.24 12.04 -14.81
N GLU A 144 -17.89 12.91 -15.76
CA GLU A 144 -18.92 13.63 -16.53
C GLU A 144 -19.53 12.67 -17.56
N GLY A 145 -20.78 12.25 -17.35
CA GLY A 145 -21.45 11.23 -18.18
C GLY A 145 -22.60 10.46 -17.51
N GLY A 146 -23.12 10.92 -16.37
CA GLY A 146 -24.15 10.24 -15.60
C GLY A 146 -23.56 9.25 -14.59
N ASN A 147 -24.34 8.95 -13.54
CA ASN A 147 -24.03 7.87 -12.60
C ASN A 147 -23.66 6.60 -13.37
N LEU A 148 -22.87 5.70 -12.76
CA LEU A 148 -22.52 4.36 -13.27
C LEU A 148 -23.74 3.46 -13.59
N THR A 149 -24.96 4.01 -13.60
CA THR A 149 -26.22 3.42 -14.02
C THR A 149 -26.33 3.41 -15.55
N THR A 150 -25.58 2.55 -16.22
CA THR A 150 -25.96 2.14 -17.58
C THR A 150 -26.81 0.88 -17.48
N ASN A 151 -27.98 0.88 -18.14
CA ASN A 151 -28.99 -0.20 -18.21
C ASN A 151 -28.48 -1.49 -18.88
N SER A 152 -27.31 -1.98 -18.50
CA SER A 152 -26.76 -3.25 -18.91
C SER A 152 -26.48 -4.06 -17.64
N ASN A 153 -26.74 -5.37 -17.65
CA ASN A 153 -26.42 -6.29 -16.54
C ASN A 153 -24.91 -6.39 -16.21
N LYS A 154 -24.07 -5.45 -16.68
CA LYS A 154 -22.64 -5.35 -16.40
C LYS A 154 -22.36 -3.96 -15.84
N LEU A 155 -21.89 -3.90 -14.59
CA LEU A 155 -21.35 -2.68 -14.01
C LEU A 155 -20.17 -2.17 -14.86
N PRO A 156 -20.08 -0.86 -15.17
CA PRO A 156 -18.94 -0.32 -15.88
C PRO A 156 -17.67 -0.44 -15.02
N LEU A 157 -16.60 -1.00 -15.58
CA LEU A 157 -15.28 -1.06 -14.96
C LEU A 157 -14.33 -0.22 -15.80
N TYR A 158 -13.77 0.85 -15.22
CA TYR A 158 -12.84 1.74 -15.88
C TYR A 158 -11.39 1.40 -15.52
N GLY A 159 -10.49 1.54 -16.49
CA GLY A 159 -9.07 1.23 -16.36
C GLY A 159 -8.22 2.40 -16.81
N ILE A 160 -7.32 2.85 -15.93
CA ILE A 160 -6.36 3.91 -16.21
C ILE A 160 -4.96 3.34 -16.11
N GLN A 161 -4.15 3.57 -17.14
CA GLN A 161 -2.75 3.19 -17.15
C GLN A 161 -1.88 4.42 -16.90
N VAL A 162 -0.88 4.27 -16.05
CA VAL A 162 0.13 5.28 -15.76
C VAL A 162 1.51 4.63 -15.91
N GLY A 163 2.44 5.35 -16.53
CA GLY A 163 3.79 4.87 -16.75
C GLY A 163 3.90 3.81 -17.86
N PRO A 164 5.00 3.03 -17.87
CA PRO A 164 5.26 2.02 -18.89
C PRO A 164 4.20 0.91 -18.91
N GLU A 165 3.91 0.40 -20.10
CA GLU A 165 3.02 -0.74 -20.25
C GLU A 165 3.71 -2.05 -19.85
N THR A 166 3.00 -2.86 -19.07
CA THR A 166 3.33 -4.25 -18.71
C THR A 166 2.28 -5.22 -19.22
N ASP A 167 2.62 -6.52 -19.29
CA ASP A 167 1.67 -7.58 -19.64
C ASP A 167 0.42 -7.54 -18.76
N ALA A 168 0.57 -7.31 -17.45
CA ALA A 168 -0.54 -7.16 -16.53
C ALA A 168 -1.43 -5.97 -16.88
N SER A 169 -0.82 -4.80 -17.16
CA SER A 169 -1.58 -3.60 -17.54
C SER A 169 -2.33 -3.77 -18.86
N ARG A 170 -1.78 -4.52 -19.83
CA ARG A 170 -2.44 -4.84 -21.09
C ARG A 170 -3.65 -5.74 -20.89
N VAL A 171 -3.53 -6.75 -20.03
CA VAL A 171 -4.65 -7.64 -19.67
C VAL A 171 -5.76 -6.84 -18.98
N ILE A 172 -5.41 -5.94 -18.05
CA ILE A 172 -6.38 -5.07 -17.38
C ILE A 172 -7.07 -4.14 -18.38
N ALA A 173 -6.31 -3.48 -19.27
CA ALA A 173 -6.85 -2.60 -20.30
C ALA A 173 -7.82 -3.34 -21.24
N ALA A 174 -7.56 -4.62 -21.57
CA ALA A 174 -8.46 -5.43 -22.39
C ALA A 174 -9.78 -5.80 -21.69
N LYS A 175 -9.85 -5.68 -20.36
CA LYS A 175 -11.02 -6.00 -19.54
C LYS A 175 -11.74 -4.77 -18.99
N THR A 176 -11.22 -3.57 -19.27
CA THR A 176 -11.72 -2.32 -18.73
C THR A 176 -12.05 -1.33 -19.85
N GLN A 177 -12.89 -0.35 -19.53
CA GLN A 177 -13.16 0.78 -20.41
C GLN A 177 -12.18 1.91 -20.08
N LYS A 178 -11.80 2.70 -21.07
CA LYS A 178 -11.02 3.91 -20.78
C LYS A 178 -11.89 4.88 -19.97
N PRO A 179 -11.35 5.53 -18.92
CA PRO A 179 -12.09 6.54 -18.19
C PRO A 179 -12.45 7.70 -19.12
N PRO A 180 -13.54 8.43 -18.86
CA PRO A 180 -13.79 9.72 -19.49
C PRO A 180 -12.62 10.68 -19.23
N LEU A 181 -12.30 11.50 -20.23
CA LEU A 181 -11.25 12.51 -20.14
C LEU A 181 -11.50 13.54 -19.02
N SER A 182 -12.74 13.65 -18.56
CA SER A 182 -13.21 14.52 -17.49
C SER A 182 -13.09 13.92 -16.08
N LEU A 183 -12.51 12.72 -15.90
CA LEU A 183 -12.37 12.12 -14.58
C LEU A 183 -11.55 13.02 -13.64
N GLN A 184 -12.20 13.54 -12.60
CA GLN A 184 -11.56 14.31 -11.54
C GLN A 184 -11.59 13.53 -10.24
N ILE A 185 -10.43 13.48 -9.59
CA ILE A 185 -10.23 12.79 -8.32
C ILE A 185 -10.05 13.87 -7.24
N HIS A 186 -11.09 14.05 -6.43
CA HIS A 186 -11.13 14.96 -5.28
C HIS A 186 -10.96 14.21 -3.96
N TYR A 187 -10.41 12.99 -4.00
CA TYR A 187 -10.08 12.18 -2.83
C TYR A 187 -8.57 12.20 -2.61
N GLU A 188 -8.14 12.82 -1.51
CA GLU A 188 -6.74 13.20 -1.30
C GLU A 188 -5.77 12.01 -1.20
N PRO A 189 -6.07 10.90 -0.48
CA PRO A 189 -5.16 9.76 -0.42
C PRO A 189 -4.88 9.15 -1.80
N LEU A 190 -5.94 8.97 -2.60
CA LEU A 190 -5.83 8.48 -3.98
C LEU A 190 -5.05 9.49 -4.85
N ALA A 191 -5.37 10.78 -4.76
CA ALA A 191 -4.67 11.81 -5.52
C ALA A 191 -3.17 11.86 -5.20
N CYS A 192 -2.79 11.77 -3.92
CA CYS A 192 -1.40 11.71 -3.47
C CYS A 192 -0.69 10.48 -4.05
N PHE A 193 -1.30 9.31 -3.95
CA PHE A 193 -0.74 8.07 -4.50
C PHE A 193 -0.50 8.21 -6.02
N LEU A 194 -1.51 8.70 -6.74
CA LEU A 194 -1.43 8.90 -8.19
C LEU A 194 -0.36 9.90 -8.62
N GLN A 195 -0.18 10.98 -7.87
CA GLN A 195 0.87 11.95 -8.14
C GLN A 195 2.26 11.33 -7.98
N ILE A 196 2.47 10.54 -6.92
CA ILE A 196 3.76 9.88 -6.65
C ILE A 196 4.08 8.87 -7.76
N VAL A 197 3.14 8.00 -8.14
CA VAL A 197 3.40 7.00 -9.20
C VAL A 197 3.61 7.65 -10.57
N ARG A 198 2.95 8.77 -10.86
CA ARG A 198 3.19 9.57 -12.07
C ARG A 198 4.56 10.21 -12.06
N ALA A 199 4.94 10.85 -10.96
CA ALA A 199 6.24 11.52 -10.82
C ALA A 199 7.41 10.53 -10.95
N ALA A 200 7.24 9.32 -10.43
CA ALA A 200 8.23 8.26 -10.52
C ALA A 200 8.13 7.42 -11.82
N ASN A 201 7.20 7.74 -12.73
CA ASN A 201 6.96 7.02 -13.98
C ASN A 201 6.81 5.49 -13.79
N LEU A 202 6.05 5.09 -12.78
CA LEU A 202 5.92 3.71 -12.35
C LEU A 202 4.80 2.97 -13.13
N PRO A 203 5.00 1.71 -13.53
CA PRO A 203 4.00 0.94 -14.27
C PRO A 203 2.80 0.61 -13.38
N THR A 204 1.73 1.38 -13.52
CA THR A 204 0.57 1.35 -12.62
C THR A 204 -0.74 1.22 -13.42
N SER A 205 -1.62 0.34 -12.96
CA SER A 205 -2.98 0.17 -13.47
C SER A 205 -3.97 0.52 -12.37
N ILE A 206 -4.91 1.42 -12.66
CA ILE A 206 -5.94 1.86 -11.74
C ILE A 206 -7.26 1.35 -12.27
N ILE A 207 -7.98 0.63 -11.43
CA ILE A 207 -9.28 0.05 -11.75
C ILE A 207 -10.31 0.79 -10.91
N VAL A 208 -11.31 1.38 -11.55
CA VAL A 208 -12.41 2.09 -10.90
C VAL A 208 -13.70 1.33 -11.21
N GLY A 209 -14.37 0.86 -10.17
CA GLY A 209 -15.65 0.16 -10.27
C GLY A 209 -16.69 0.78 -9.35
N GLN A 210 -17.96 0.57 -9.68
CA GLN A 210 -19.03 0.82 -8.71
C GLN A 210 -19.10 -0.35 -7.73
N ARG A 211 -19.33 -0.06 -6.45
CA ARG A 211 -19.70 -1.10 -5.49
C ARG A 211 -21.04 -1.71 -5.91
N SER A 212 -21.14 -3.05 -5.91
CA SER A 212 -22.40 -3.73 -6.23
C SER A 212 -23.46 -3.40 -5.18
N GLN A 213 -24.70 -3.14 -5.63
CA GLN A 213 -25.85 -2.97 -4.75
C GLN A 213 -25.99 -4.22 -3.86
N SER A 214 -25.74 -4.07 -2.57
CA SER A 214 -26.10 -5.09 -1.60
C SER A 214 -27.60 -5.02 -1.37
N PRO A 215 -28.35 -6.14 -1.46
CA PRO A 215 -29.78 -6.14 -1.15
C PRO A 215 -30.09 -5.83 0.33
N PHE A 216 -29.06 -5.70 1.17
CA PHE A 216 -29.20 -5.47 2.61
C PHE A 216 -28.98 -4.01 3.03
N ASN A 217 -28.62 -3.08 2.13
CA ASN A 217 -28.41 -1.69 2.52
C ASN A 217 -28.57 -0.71 1.36
N GLU A 218 -29.77 -0.15 1.20
CA GLU A 218 -30.07 0.92 0.24
C GLU A 218 -29.41 2.27 0.63
N ALA A 219 -28.75 2.38 1.78
CA ALA A 219 -28.12 3.62 2.24
C ALA A 219 -26.66 3.82 1.75
N LEU A 220 -26.03 2.82 1.13
CA LEU A 220 -24.62 2.86 0.69
C LEU A 220 -24.47 3.11 -0.82
N ILE A 221 -25.48 3.72 -1.45
CA ILE A 221 -25.62 3.84 -2.92
C ILE A 221 -24.49 4.67 -3.58
N GLU A 222 -23.70 5.40 -2.80
CA GLU A 222 -22.84 6.45 -3.32
C GLU A 222 -21.33 6.17 -3.26
N ASP A 223 -20.85 5.00 -2.83
CA ASP A 223 -19.40 4.75 -2.79
C ASP A 223 -18.88 4.01 -4.03
N GLN A 224 -17.70 4.42 -4.51
CA GLN A 224 -16.94 3.78 -5.58
C GLN A 224 -15.74 3.05 -5.00
N GLU A 225 -15.41 1.91 -5.59
CA GLU A 225 -14.22 1.14 -5.22
C GLU A 225 -13.13 1.40 -6.25
N VAL A 226 -11.97 1.86 -5.77
CA VAL A 226 -10.78 2.09 -6.58
C VAL A 226 -9.70 1.12 -6.15
N ILE A 227 -9.26 0.28 -7.06
CA ILE A 227 -8.15 -0.64 -6.83
C ILE A 227 -6.97 -0.16 -7.66
N ILE A 228 -5.88 0.19 -7.00
CA ILE A 228 -4.62 0.48 -7.69
C ILE A 228 -3.75 -0.76 -7.66
N LEU A 229 -3.29 -1.18 -8.83
CA LEU A 229 -2.32 -2.25 -9.01
C LEU A 229 -1.04 -1.64 -9.57
N TRP A 230 0.04 -1.73 -8.81
CA TRP A 230 1.36 -1.26 -9.19
C TRP A 230 2.34 -2.44 -9.16
N GLN A 231 3.19 -2.56 -10.18
CA GLN A 231 4.32 -3.51 -10.17
C GLN A 231 5.63 -2.73 -9.98
N LEU A 232 6.41 -3.06 -8.94
CA LEU A 232 7.76 -2.50 -8.76
C LEU A 232 8.73 -3.03 -9.82
#